data_AF-A0A7V9AZM9-F1
#
_entry.id   AF-A0A7V9AZM9-F1
#
_cell.length_a   1.000
_cell.length_b   1.000
_cell.length_c   1.000
_cell.angle_alpha   90.00
_cell.angle_beta   90.00
_cell.angle_gamma   90.00
#
_symmetry.space_group_name_H-M   'P 1'
#
loop_
_entity.id
_entity.type
_entity.pdbx_description
1 polymer ?
#
loop_
_entity_poly.entity_id
_entity_poly.type
_entity_poly.pdbx_seq_one_letter_code
_entity_poly.pdbx_strand_id
1 'polypeptide(L)'
;AAESHPLVYGVRFKPGTTEWGVVQYDPRKATDKCTAEASRGFAAGVEVDTASFPSTSPQTTECTTALGSDNRFVFFYARGSATGGTVELISEPLSRTKVVTVTPITGRATSS
;
A
#
# COMPACT_ATOMS: atom_id res chain seq x y z
N ALA A 1 -0.10 21.37 20.29
CA ALA A 1 -0.43 21.63 18.88
C ALA A 1 -1.07 20.37 18.33
N ALA A 2 -2.29 20.45 17.77
CA ALA A 2 -2.89 19.33 17.08
C ALA A 2 -1.99 19.00 15.88
N GLU A 3 -1.46 17.79 15.81
CA GLU A 3 -0.63 17.31 14.72
C GLU A 3 -1.53 17.24 13.47
N SER A 4 -1.60 18.34 12.71
CA SER A 4 -2.58 18.54 11.63
C SER A 4 -2.27 17.74 10.37
N HIS A 5 -1.10 17.11 10.30
CA HIS A 5 -0.65 16.31 9.17
C HIS A 5 0.14 15.09 9.65
N PRO A 6 -0.54 14.00 10.06
CA PRO A 6 0.15 12.80 10.53
C PRO A 6 0.95 12.16 9.39
N LEU A 7 2.09 11.56 9.76
CA LEU A 7 2.77 10.59 8.91
C LEU A 7 1.81 9.45 8.56
N VAL A 8 1.81 9.03 7.30
CA VAL A 8 0.97 7.94 6.80
C VAL A 8 1.89 6.84 6.29
N TYR A 9 1.68 5.62 6.77
CA TYR A 9 2.37 4.44 6.26
C TYR A 9 1.47 3.69 5.31
N GLY A 10 2.05 2.98 4.36
CA GLY A 10 1.31 2.20 3.38
C GLY A 10 2.06 0.98 2.89
N VAL A 11 1.37 0.19 2.08
CA VAL A 11 1.95 -0.90 1.31
C VAL A 11 1.80 -0.61 -0.17
N ARG A 12 2.86 -0.83 -0.95
CA ARG A 12 2.87 -0.82 -2.40
C ARG A 12 2.80 -2.24 -2.96
N PHE A 13 1.98 -2.41 -3.98
CA PHE A 13 1.89 -3.61 -4.81
C PHE A 13 2.08 -3.21 -6.27
N LYS A 14 2.88 -3.96 -7.03
CA LYS A 14 3.05 -3.75 -8.46
C LYS A 14 2.71 -5.04 -9.22
N PRO A 15 1.74 -5.03 -10.14
CA PRO A 15 1.45 -6.18 -11.01
C PRO A 15 2.70 -6.74 -11.70
N GLY A 16 2.79 -8.07 -11.81
CA GLY A 16 3.93 -8.80 -12.37
C GLY A 16 5.19 -8.79 -11.51
N THR A 17 5.07 -8.54 -10.20
CA THR A 17 6.22 -8.55 -9.30
C THR A 17 6.07 -9.56 -8.16
N THR A 18 7.20 -10.13 -7.77
CA THR A 18 7.33 -11.10 -6.67
C THR A 18 7.60 -10.45 -5.31
N GLU A 19 7.46 -9.12 -5.22
CA GLU A 19 7.66 -8.37 -3.98
C GLU A 19 6.52 -7.39 -3.70
N TRP A 20 6.36 -7.06 -2.42
CA TRP A 20 5.58 -5.93 -1.95
C TRP A 20 6.48 -5.03 -1.11
N GLY A 21 6.11 -3.75 -0.98
CA GLY A 21 6.93 -2.78 -0.26
C GLY A 21 6.17 -1.96 0.76
N VAL A 22 6.86 -1.51 1.80
CA VAL A 22 6.36 -0.49 2.73
C VAL A 22 6.71 0.89 2.16
N VAL A 23 5.76 1.81 2.21
CA VAL A 23 5.95 3.21 1.84
C VAL A 23 5.60 4.12 3.01
N GLN A 24 6.26 5.26 3.06
CA GLN A 24 5.96 6.33 4.00
C GLN A 24 5.57 7.58 3.21
N TYR A 25 4.47 8.21 3.59
CA TYR A 25 4.05 9.52 3.12
C TYR A 25 4.17 10.54 4.25
N ASP A 26 5.02 11.55 4.04
CA ASP A 26 5.19 12.70 4.91
C ASP A 26 4.70 13.99 4.22
N PRO A 27 3.47 14.45 4.52
CA PRO A 27 2.92 15.68 3.93
C PRO A 27 3.68 16.95 4.33
N ARG A 28 4.58 16.89 5.33
CA ARG A 28 5.36 18.04 5.81
C ARG A 28 6.61 18.31 4.97
N LYS A 29 7.03 17.35 4.14
CA LYS A 29 8.17 17.54 3.23
C LYS A 29 7.77 18.43 2.04
N ALA A 30 8.69 19.30 1.62
CA ALA A 30 8.49 20.19 0.47
C ALA A 30 8.55 19.42 -0.87
N THR A 31 9.46 18.45 -0.97
CA THR A 31 9.61 17.51 -2.10
C THR A 31 9.72 16.09 -1.56
N ASP A 32 9.55 15.09 -2.42
CA ASP A 32 9.75 13.68 -2.07
C ASP A 32 8.92 13.23 -0.85
N LYS A 33 7.65 13.65 -0.86
CA LYS A 33 6.70 13.36 0.21
C LYS A 33 6.45 11.87 0.37
N CYS A 34 6.67 11.05 -0.66
CA CYS A 34 6.53 9.61 -0.58
C CYS A 34 7.86 8.90 -0.79
N THR A 35 8.22 8.03 0.14
CA THR A 35 9.47 7.24 0.12
C THR A 35 9.17 5.76 0.26
N ALA A 36 9.97 4.92 -0.39
CA ALA A 36 9.98 3.47 -0.16
C ALA A 36 10.88 3.18 1.06
N GLU A 37 10.36 2.46 2.04
CA GLU A 37 11.05 2.19 3.31
C GLU A 37 11.65 0.79 3.35
N ALA A 38 10.89 -0.21 2.88
CA ALA A 38 11.32 -1.61 2.87
C ALA A 38 10.61 -2.39 1.77
N SER A 39 11.14 -3.55 1.39
CA SER A 39 10.43 -4.54 0.59
C SER A 39 10.57 -5.94 1.16
N ARG A 40 9.60 -6.80 0.83
CA ARG A 40 9.60 -8.22 1.16
C ARG A 40 9.13 -9.01 -0.05
N GLY A 41 9.83 -10.10 -0.34
CA GLY A 41 9.42 -11.07 -1.34
C GLY A 41 8.22 -11.89 -0.87
N PHE A 42 7.38 -12.31 -1.81
CA PHE A 42 6.46 -13.42 -1.61
C PHE A 42 7.22 -14.76 -1.60
N ALA A 43 6.51 -15.84 -1.30
CA ALA A 43 7.06 -17.19 -1.49
C ALA A 43 7.45 -17.41 -2.97
N ALA A 44 8.40 -18.33 -3.21
CA ALA A 44 8.88 -18.59 -4.56
C ALA A 44 7.74 -18.95 -5.53
N GLY A 45 7.74 -18.32 -6.71
CA GLY A 45 6.71 -18.52 -7.74
C GLY A 45 5.35 -17.90 -7.40
N VAL A 46 5.28 -16.98 -6.44
CA VAL A 46 4.10 -16.15 -6.17
C VAL A 46 4.39 -14.70 -6.58
N GLU A 47 3.47 -14.11 -7.33
CA GLU A 47 3.54 -12.72 -7.76
C GLU A 47 2.19 -12.02 -7.63
N VAL A 48 2.22 -10.70 -7.71
CA VAL A 48 1.02 -9.86 -7.81
C VAL A 48 0.48 -9.96 -9.23
N ASP A 49 -0.74 -10.48 -9.39
CA ASP A 49 -1.44 -10.44 -10.67
C ASP A 49 -2.12 -9.07 -10.84
N THR A 50 -3.06 -8.76 -9.95
CA THR A 50 -3.76 -7.47 -9.94
C THR A 50 -3.82 -6.87 -8.54
N ALA A 51 -3.91 -5.55 -8.47
CA ALA A 51 -4.15 -4.83 -7.23
C ALA A 51 -5.10 -3.67 -7.47
N SER A 52 -6.13 -3.55 -6.64
CA SER A 52 -7.19 -2.55 -6.79
C SER A 52 -7.46 -1.87 -5.46
N PHE A 53 -7.11 -0.58 -5.41
CA PHE A 53 -7.32 0.30 -4.26
C PHE A 53 -7.82 1.67 -4.75
N PRO A 54 -8.66 2.37 -3.97
CA PRO A 54 -9.04 3.75 -4.21
C PRO A 54 -7.84 4.65 -4.50
N SER A 55 -7.88 5.33 -5.64
CA SER A 55 -6.77 6.14 -6.14
C SER A 55 -6.90 7.64 -5.87
N THR A 56 -7.99 8.10 -5.27
CA THR A 56 -8.39 9.52 -5.24
C THR A 56 -7.78 10.35 -4.11
N SER A 57 -6.72 9.85 -3.46
CA SER A 57 -6.14 10.51 -2.28
C SER A 57 -4.82 11.22 -2.61
N PRO A 58 -4.48 12.35 -1.94
CA PRO A 58 -3.24 13.08 -2.18
C PRO A 58 -1.98 12.21 -2.06
N GLN A 59 -1.93 11.36 -1.04
CA GLN A 59 -0.86 10.39 -0.82
C GLN A 59 -0.75 9.38 -1.96
N THR A 60 -1.86 8.92 -2.55
CA THR A 60 -1.80 8.05 -3.72
C THR A 60 -1.16 8.78 -4.89
N THR A 61 -1.55 10.02 -5.18
CA THR A 61 -0.98 10.82 -6.27
C THR A 61 0.52 11.06 -6.10
N GLU A 62 0.94 11.45 -4.90
CA GLU A 62 2.34 11.73 -4.58
C GLU A 62 3.19 10.45 -4.65
N CYS A 63 2.70 9.33 -4.10
CA CYS A 63 3.39 8.05 -4.19
C CYS A 63 3.43 7.47 -5.61
N THR A 64 2.38 7.70 -6.40
CA THR A 64 2.35 7.28 -7.81
C THR A 64 3.37 8.06 -8.63
N THR A 65 3.50 9.37 -8.36
CA THR A 65 4.51 10.23 -9.00
C THR A 65 5.92 9.80 -8.61
N ALA A 66 6.16 9.52 -7.33
CA ALA A 66 7.49 9.18 -6.82
C ALA A 66 7.95 7.76 -7.17
N LEU A 67 7.04 6.78 -7.16
CA LEU A 67 7.39 5.36 -7.24
C LEU A 67 6.93 4.68 -8.54
N GLY A 68 6.13 5.36 -9.36
CA GLY A 68 5.68 4.91 -10.68
C GLY A 68 4.20 4.54 -10.74
N SER A 69 3.60 4.76 -11.92
CA SER A 69 2.15 4.63 -12.21
C SER A 69 1.56 3.23 -12.04
N ASP A 70 2.40 2.21 -12.14
CA ASP A 70 1.95 0.81 -12.08
C ASP A 70 1.78 0.33 -10.63
N ASN A 71 2.27 1.10 -9.65
CA ASN A 71 2.10 0.77 -8.25
C ASN A 71 0.66 1.06 -7.80
N ARG A 72 0.21 0.24 -6.87
CA ARG A 72 -1.09 0.33 -6.22
C ARG A 72 -0.84 0.36 -4.72
N PHE A 73 -1.50 1.30 -4.05
CA PHE A 73 -1.15 1.66 -2.68
C PHE A 73 -2.32 1.43 -1.72
N VAL A 74 -2.01 0.79 -0.60
CA VAL A 74 -2.84 0.77 0.61
C VAL A 74 -2.21 1.73 1.59
N PHE A 75 -3.02 2.57 2.23
CA PHE A 75 -2.53 3.47 3.28
C PHE A 75 -3.26 3.19 4.60
N PHE A 76 -2.52 3.34 5.70
CA PHE A 76 -2.98 3.20 7.06
C PHE A 76 -2.87 4.56 7.75
N TYR A 77 -4.00 5.07 8.23
CA TYR A 77 -4.11 6.41 8.78
C TYR A 77 -4.14 6.39 10.31
N ALA A 78 -3.64 7.47 10.90
CA ALA A 78 -3.84 7.75 12.32
C ALA A 78 -5.36 7.74 12.63
N ARG A 79 -5.74 7.04 13.70
CA ARG A 79 -7.12 6.62 14.07
C ARG A 79 -7.59 5.28 13.52
N GLY A 80 -6.67 4.46 12.99
CA GLY A 80 -6.91 3.04 12.74
C GLY A 80 -7.74 2.75 11.49
N SER A 81 -7.81 3.69 10.54
CA SER A 81 -8.43 3.42 9.26
C SER A 81 -7.42 2.96 8.21
N ALA A 82 -7.87 2.09 7.31
CA ALA A 82 -7.10 1.62 6.17
C ALA A 82 -7.88 1.83 4.88
N THR A 83 -7.17 2.15 3.79
CA THR A 83 -7.76 2.12 2.46
C THR A 83 -8.19 0.69 2.14
N GLY A 84 -9.49 0.46 1.93
CA GLY A 84 -10.02 -0.85 1.55
C GLY A 84 -9.69 -1.21 0.10
N GLY A 85 -9.58 -2.50 -0.21
CA GLY A 85 -9.39 -2.98 -1.58
C GLY A 85 -8.93 -4.42 -1.64
N THR A 86 -8.33 -4.82 -2.77
CA THR A 86 -7.94 -6.21 -3.02
C THR A 86 -6.57 -6.31 -3.69
N VAL A 87 -5.83 -7.37 -3.36
CA VAL A 87 -4.67 -7.85 -4.11
C VAL A 87 -4.96 -9.27 -4.55
N GLU A 88 -4.81 -9.55 -5.82
CA GLU A 88 -4.79 -10.91 -6.35
C GLU A 88 -3.35 -11.36 -6.50
N LEU A 89 -3.03 -12.49 -5.88
CA LEU A 89 -1.75 -13.15 -6.01
C LEU A 89 -1.93 -14.37 -6.90
N ILE A 90 -1.04 -14.55 -7.87
CA ILE A 90 -0.98 -15.76 -8.68
C ILE A 90 0.26 -16.56 -8.32
N SER A 91 0.11 -17.88 -8.30
CA SER A 91 1.21 -18.81 -8.24
C SER A 91 1.31 -19.54 -9.56
N GLU A 92 2.25 -19.14 -10.43
CA GLU A 92 2.45 -19.77 -11.74
C GLU A 92 2.72 -21.28 -11.64
N PRO A 93 3.60 -21.77 -10.73
CA PRO A 93 3.93 -23.20 -10.65
C PRO A 93 2.73 -24.10 -10.34
N LEU A 94 1.69 -23.53 -9.73
CA LEU A 94 0.48 -24.25 -9.33
C LEU A 94 -0.76 -23.81 -10.12
N SER A 95 -0.64 -22.80 -10.99
CA SER A 95 -1.74 -22.13 -11.70
C SER A 95 -2.91 -21.80 -10.76
N ARG A 96 -2.60 -21.26 -9.57
CA ARG A 96 -3.59 -20.92 -8.54
C ARG A 96 -3.60 -19.42 -8.30
N THR A 97 -4.79 -18.85 -8.15
CA THR A 97 -4.95 -17.46 -7.70
C THR A 97 -5.50 -17.41 -6.28
N LYS A 98 -5.11 -16.36 -5.55
CA LYS A 98 -5.61 -16.05 -4.22
C LYS A 98 -5.88 -14.57 -4.12
N VAL A 99 -7.15 -14.23 -3.87
CA VAL A 99 -7.55 -12.87 -3.56
C VAL A 99 -7.36 -12.61 -2.06
N VAL A 100 -6.61 -11.56 -1.75
CA VAL A 100 -6.43 -11.00 -0.41
C VAL A 100 -7.24 -9.71 -0.35
N THR A 101 -8.25 -9.68 0.52
CA THR A 101 -9.07 -8.48 0.75
C THR A 101 -8.48 -7.68 1.91
N VAL A 102 -8.19 -6.40 1.66
CA VAL A 102 -7.90 -5.43 2.70
C VAL A 102 -9.24 -4.82 3.10
N THR A 103 -9.77 -5.24 4.23
CA THR A 103 -11.00 -4.67 4.77
C THR A 103 -10.71 -3.28 5.32
N PRO A 104 -11.43 -2.23 4.88
CA PRO A 104 -11.28 -0.91 5.46
C PRO A 104 -11.69 -0.98 6.93
N ILE A 105 -10.77 -0.64 7.82
CA ILE A 105 -11.10 -0.49 9.24
C ILE A 105 -11.69 0.91 9.41
N THR A 106 -12.82 1.02 10.10
CA THR A 106 -13.43 2.30 10.50
C THR A 106 -13.49 2.34 12.02
N GLY A 107 -12.34 2.37 12.69
CA GLY A 107 -12.27 2.33 14.15
C GLY A 107 -10.90 2.63 14.70
N ARG A 108 -10.85 3.19 15.92
CA ARG A 108 -9.60 3.54 16.61
C ARG A 108 -8.80 2.27 16.90
N ALA A 109 -7.64 2.12 16.30
CA ALA A 109 -6.70 1.08 16.71
C ALA A 109 -6.25 1.36 18.15
N THR A 110 -6.66 0.52 19.09
CA THR A 110 -6.15 0.53 20.46
C THR A 110 -5.03 -0.51 20.56
N SER A 111 -3.81 -0.07 20.84
CA SER A 111 -2.74 -0.97 21.25
C SER A 111 -3.06 -1.46 22.66
N SER A 112 -3.30 -2.76 22.81
CA SER A 112 -3.18 -3.49 24.08
C SER A 112 -1.73 -3.78 24.40
#